data_AF-A0A7V2VIT8-F1
#
_entry.id   AF-A0A7V2VIT8-F1
#
_cell.length_a   1.000
_cell.length_b   1.000
_cell.length_c   1.000
_cell.angle_alpha   90.00
_cell.angle_beta   90.00
_cell.angle_gamma   90.00
#
_symmetry.space_group_name_H-M   'P 1'
#
loop_
_entity.id
_entity.type
_entity.pdbx_description
1 polymer ?
#
loop_
_entity_poly.entity_id
_entity_poly.type
_entity_poly.pdbx_seq_one_letter_code
_entity_poly.pdbx_strand_id
1 'polypeptide(L)'
;MSKRFWWYWGILRRWGWLLMLSVLIPALVAGVLVSRQPDFYRAKATLMVGTSLQTPSPDPWQLTIANNLANAYARLAREGPVTQAVIDQLGLDRSTSQLAAQITTRVYPEAQLLEIQVVDQDPKLAAAIANAIAEELVRRSPVSQEEEHQRREFIKAQLSDLEARIERLNGEIADLQNTLPELTSAAELEEARRRLEQLETLRTNYQSTYANLLDSLQVEAPNALSIFEPAAEPTTPLPRRTGMTVGAATIAGLVLAITGVLVVERLDDSVRWEEVEEGTFLDRPVLGAIPRIRVGRDRLLSTVPLQPDDLEALRHLRTALMMELGERWPVVVLVAGADVKVGRTFITAGLGKALAEAGLRTLLVDGNLRSPALHEWFDQPNLEGLTELLQGQRDLTGAWDLVEGVPTGVDRLHLLPAGRPASDPTVLFVGDRWAALLEELKKGADVVLIDTPAGLTSPEVLLLARRCEGVLVVCGHRRTRSASLSQMLKSLEEHAPRVPAWLAFNRVPRRQLRLHPTPQWAAERAPLAERPTLSVGEAAKVLGVRPAVVRRWCRTGRLQAERVRWRWIIRREDLERLMPPAEVAEIEKAPQTEPAPLS
;
A
#
# COMPACT_ATOMS: atom_id res chain seq x y z
N MET A 1 12.13 21.96 9.01
CA MET A 1 11.26 20.88 8.48
C MET A 1 10.32 20.42 9.58
N SER A 2 9.02 20.38 9.32
CA SER A 2 8.01 20.13 10.36
C SER A 2 8.07 18.68 10.88
N LYS A 3 7.80 18.46 12.18
CA LYS A 3 7.78 17.12 12.82
C LYS A 3 6.89 16.10 12.08
N ARG A 4 5.84 16.57 11.42
CA ARG A 4 4.96 15.78 10.55
C ARG A 4 5.71 15.09 9.42
N PHE A 5 6.73 15.73 8.85
CA PHE A 5 7.54 15.15 7.76
C PHE A 5 8.28 13.87 8.18
N TRP A 6 8.90 13.88 9.36
CA TRP A 6 9.61 12.71 9.88
C TRP A 6 8.67 11.55 10.23
N TRP A 7 7.44 11.87 10.66
CA TRP A 7 6.39 10.87 10.88
C TRP A 7 5.97 10.18 9.58
N TYR A 8 5.63 10.95 8.53
CA TYR A 8 5.31 10.40 7.21
C TYR A 8 6.48 9.59 6.61
N TRP A 9 7.71 10.05 6.79
CA TRP A 9 8.91 9.33 6.35
C TRP A 9 9.10 7.98 7.07
N GLY A 10 8.79 7.92 8.36
CA GLY A 10 8.81 6.68 9.14
C GLY A 10 7.80 5.65 8.62
N ILE A 11 6.59 6.09 8.28
CA ILE A 11 5.55 5.25 7.69
C ILE A 11 5.99 4.75 6.32
N LEU A 12 6.50 5.65 5.47
CA LEU A 12 6.96 5.30 4.13
C LEU A 12 8.10 4.29 4.16
N ARG A 13 9.01 4.35 5.14
CA ARG A 13 10.08 3.37 5.29
C ARG A 13 9.59 2.01 5.79
N ARG A 14 8.56 1.98 6.66
CA ARG A 14 7.98 0.74 7.21
C ARG A 14 7.12 0.01 6.19
N TRP A 15 6.33 0.76 5.41
CA TRP A 15 5.30 0.26 4.52
C TRP A 15 5.59 0.49 3.03
N GLY A 16 6.75 1.05 2.69
CA GLY A 16 7.13 1.37 1.31
C GLY A 16 7.16 0.15 0.39
N TRP A 17 7.48 -1.02 0.93
CA TRP A 17 7.39 -2.27 0.18
C TRP A 17 5.95 -2.63 -0.21
N LEU A 18 4.96 -2.34 0.65
CA LEU A 18 3.54 -2.55 0.35
C LEU A 18 3.03 -1.56 -0.69
N LEU A 19 3.48 -0.30 -0.64
CA LEU A 19 3.16 0.71 -1.65
C LEU A 19 3.75 0.35 -3.03
N MET A 20 4.98 -0.17 -3.06
CA MET A 20 5.57 -0.67 -4.31
C MET A 20 4.78 -1.86 -4.85
N LEU A 21 4.46 -2.82 -3.98
CA LEU A 21 3.73 -4.03 -4.37
C LEU A 21 2.31 -3.74 -4.86
N SER A 22 1.63 -2.76 -4.25
CA SER A 22 0.28 -2.35 -4.64
C SER A 22 0.22 -1.59 -5.96
N VAL A 23 1.34 -1.04 -6.42
CA VAL A 23 1.47 -0.41 -7.74
C VAL A 23 1.85 -1.46 -8.78
N LEU A 24 2.82 -2.31 -8.45
CA LEU A 24 3.44 -3.23 -9.40
C LEU A 24 2.52 -4.40 -9.75
N ILE A 25 1.80 -4.98 -8.78
CA ILE A 25 0.89 -6.10 -9.03
C ILE A 25 -0.28 -5.69 -9.94
N PRO A 26 -1.07 -4.64 -9.64
CA PRO A 26 -2.19 -4.27 -10.51
C PRO A 26 -1.74 -3.83 -11.90
N ALA A 27 -0.60 -3.13 -12.01
CA ALA A 27 -0.04 -2.76 -13.30
C ALA A 27 0.34 -3.98 -14.15
N LEU A 28 1.02 -4.97 -13.54
CA LEU A 28 1.38 -6.22 -14.19
C LEU A 28 0.14 -7.01 -14.61
N VAL A 29 -0.83 -7.19 -13.70
CA VAL A 29 -2.07 -7.93 -13.96
C VAL A 29 -2.88 -7.25 -15.07
N ALA A 30 -3.06 -5.93 -15.01
CA ALA A 30 -3.74 -5.18 -16.06
C ALA A 30 -2.99 -5.29 -17.40
N GLY A 31 -1.66 -5.20 -17.40
CA GLY A 31 -0.84 -5.36 -18.60
C GLY A 31 -0.99 -6.74 -19.24
N VAL A 32 -0.98 -7.81 -18.44
CA VAL A 32 -1.17 -9.19 -18.90
C VAL A 32 -2.60 -9.44 -19.38
N LEU A 33 -3.61 -8.89 -18.70
CA LEU A 33 -5.00 -9.02 -19.13
C LEU A 33 -5.24 -8.30 -20.47
N VAL A 34 -4.72 -7.09 -20.62
CA VAL A 34 -4.86 -6.31 -21.87
C VAL A 34 -4.06 -6.95 -23.01
N SER A 35 -2.89 -7.54 -22.74
CA SER A 35 -2.12 -8.23 -23.78
C SER A 35 -2.78 -9.53 -24.26
N ARG A 36 -3.62 -10.16 -23.43
CA ARG A 36 -4.38 -11.36 -23.79
C ARG A 36 -5.71 -11.11 -24.49
N GLN A 37 -6.19 -9.87 -24.56
CA GLN A 37 -7.38 -9.56 -25.35
C GLN A 37 -7.10 -9.81 -26.85
N PRO A 38 -8.08 -10.20 -27.66
CA PRO A 38 -7.89 -10.34 -29.11
C PRO A 38 -7.70 -8.96 -29.77
N ASP A 39 -6.95 -8.92 -30.87
CA ASP A 39 -6.87 -7.73 -31.71
C ASP A 39 -8.15 -7.60 -32.52
N PHE A 40 -8.63 -6.36 -32.67
CA PHE A 40 -9.77 -6.05 -33.53
C PHE A 40 -9.29 -5.21 -34.70
N TYR A 41 -9.80 -5.52 -35.88
CA TYR A 41 -9.47 -4.88 -37.13
C TYR A 41 -10.70 -4.17 -37.67
N ARG A 42 -10.49 -3.04 -38.35
CA ARG A 42 -11.57 -2.27 -38.97
C ARG A 42 -11.37 -2.24 -40.47
N ALA A 43 -12.32 -2.83 -41.20
CA ALA A 43 -12.41 -2.68 -42.65
C ALA A 43 -13.46 -1.63 -43.01
N LYS A 44 -13.32 -1.01 -44.19
CA LYS A 44 -14.19 0.08 -44.65
C LYS A 44 -14.53 -0.13 -46.12
N ALA A 45 -15.81 -0.20 -46.47
CA ALA A 45 -16.28 -0.15 -47.84
C ALA A 45 -17.01 1.17 -48.07
N THR A 46 -16.79 1.81 -49.21
CA THR A 46 -17.38 3.11 -49.55
C THR A 46 -18.28 2.97 -50.77
N LEU A 47 -19.54 3.35 -50.61
CA LEU A 47 -20.57 3.41 -51.64
C LEU A 47 -20.82 4.86 -52.04
N MET A 48 -21.07 5.10 -53.32
CA MET A 48 -21.59 6.36 -53.84
C MET A 48 -23.11 6.23 -54.03
N VAL A 49 -23.84 7.26 -53.60
CA VAL A 49 -25.30 7.33 -53.67
C VAL A 49 -25.72 8.40 -54.68
N GLY A 50 -26.39 7.98 -55.74
CA GLY A 50 -26.73 8.82 -56.88
C GLY A 50 -25.60 8.93 -57.91
N THR A 51 -25.88 9.66 -58.99
CA THR A 51 -24.94 9.90 -60.10
C THR A 51 -24.58 11.38 -60.26
N SER A 52 -24.98 12.25 -59.32
CA SER A 52 -24.88 13.71 -59.45
C SER A 52 -23.43 14.24 -59.44
N LEU A 53 -22.45 13.44 -58.99
CA LEU A 53 -21.02 13.78 -59.13
C LEU A 53 -20.46 13.50 -60.53
N GLN A 54 -21.18 12.75 -61.35
CA GLN A 54 -20.80 12.43 -62.73
C GLN A 54 -21.48 13.38 -63.74
N THR A 55 -22.42 14.23 -63.29
CA THR A 55 -23.13 15.18 -64.14
C THR A 55 -22.46 16.56 -64.12
N PRO A 56 -22.28 17.22 -65.29
CA PRO A 56 -21.66 18.55 -65.37
C PRO A 56 -22.45 19.69 -64.68
N SER A 57 -23.74 19.49 -64.38
CA SER A 57 -24.61 20.50 -63.78
C SER A 57 -25.67 19.83 -62.88
N PRO A 58 -25.30 19.47 -61.64
CA PRO A 58 -26.19 18.73 -60.74
C PRO A 58 -27.33 19.59 -60.21
N ASP A 59 -28.53 19.00 -60.10
CA ASP A 59 -29.72 19.64 -59.54
C ASP A 59 -29.68 19.65 -57.98
N PRO A 60 -29.78 20.82 -57.32
CA PRO A 60 -29.81 20.94 -55.86
C PRO A 60 -30.88 20.10 -55.15
N TRP A 61 -32.04 19.88 -55.78
CA TRP A 61 -33.09 19.04 -55.19
C TRP A 61 -32.68 17.56 -55.18
N GLN A 62 -31.97 17.11 -56.20
CA GLN A 62 -31.52 15.73 -56.34
C GLN A 62 -30.38 15.41 -55.36
N LEU A 63 -29.50 16.38 -55.08
CA LEU A 63 -28.54 16.29 -53.98
C LEU A 63 -29.24 16.03 -52.63
N THR A 64 -30.40 16.63 -52.41
CA THR A 64 -31.19 16.42 -51.19
C THR A 64 -31.79 15.02 -51.15
N ILE A 65 -32.32 14.54 -52.28
CA ILE A 65 -32.85 13.17 -52.39
C ILE A 65 -31.75 12.13 -52.16
N ALA A 66 -30.59 12.27 -52.81
CA ALA A 66 -29.44 11.39 -52.64
C ALA A 66 -28.99 11.32 -51.17
N ASN A 67 -28.99 12.45 -50.46
CA ASN A 67 -28.67 12.50 -49.03
C ASN A 67 -29.69 11.78 -48.15
N ASN A 68 -30.99 11.93 -48.43
CA ASN A 68 -32.04 11.21 -47.71
C ASN A 68 -31.93 9.70 -47.94
N LEU A 69 -31.61 9.29 -49.16
CA LEU A 69 -31.41 7.90 -49.52
C LEU A 69 -30.14 7.32 -48.91
N ALA A 70 -29.04 8.06 -48.89
CA ALA A 70 -27.81 7.65 -48.23
C ALA A 70 -28.06 7.33 -46.74
N ASN A 71 -28.87 8.15 -46.06
CA ASN A 71 -29.30 7.88 -44.69
C ASN A 71 -30.21 6.66 -44.57
N ALA A 72 -31.12 6.44 -45.53
CA ALA A 72 -31.99 5.26 -45.55
C ALA A 72 -31.18 3.96 -45.77
N TYR A 73 -30.26 3.95 -46.73
CA TYR A 73 -29.36 2.83 -47.00
C TYR A 73 -28.39 2.58 -45.83
N ALA A 74 -27.90 3.64 -45.17
CA ALA A 74 -27.07 3.51 -43.97
C ALA A 74 -27.77 2.79 -42.81
N ARG A 75 -29.10 2.94 -42.70
CA ARG A 75 -29.92 2.19 -41.75
C ARG A 75 -30.16 0.77 -42.23
N LEU A 76 -30.56 0.61 -43.49
CA LEU A 76 -30.83 -0.69 -44.11
C LEU A 76 -29.64 -1.65 -44.03
N ALA A 77 -28.41 -1.13 -44.14
CA ALA A 77 -27.16 -1.87 -43.98
C ALA A 77 -27.06 -2.65 -42.65
N ARG A 78 -27.78 -2.21 -41.61
CA ARG A 78 -27.76 -2.79 -40.26
C ARG A 78 -29.03 -3.60 -39.95
N GLU A 79 -29.99 -3.65 -40.87
CA GLU A 79 -31.27 -4.32 -40.66
C GLU A 79 -31.19 -5.83 -40.96
N GLY A 80 -32.12 -6.58 -40.36
CA GLY A 80 -32.22 -8.03 -40.48
C GLY A 80 -32.15 -8.58 -41.92
N PRO A 81 -32.86 -8.00 -42.90
CA PRO A 81 -32.86 -8.54 -44.26
C PRO A 81 -31.51 -8.47 -44.98
N VAL A 82 -30.68 -7.45 -44.73
CA VAL A 82 -29.35 -7.31 -45.33
C VAL A 82 -28.33 -8.14 -44.56
N THR A 83 -28.37 -8.06 -43.22
CA THR A 83 -27.47 -8.84 -42.36
C THR A 83 -27.66 -10.35 -42.51
N GLN A 84 -28.91 -10.83 -42.67
CA GLN A 84 -29.19 -12.24 -42.93
C GLN A 84 -28.62 -12.70 -44.27
N ALA A 85 -28.82 -11.93 -45.34
CA ALA A 85 -28.30 -12.27 -46.66
C ALA A 85 -26.75 -12.38 -46.66
N VAL A 86 -26.07 -11.50 -45.91
CA VAL A 86 -24.60 -11.56 -45.75
C VAL A 86 -24.16 -12.77 -44.91
N ILE A 87 -24.91 -13.13 -43.85
CA ILE A 87 -24.67 -14.34 -43.07
C ILE A 87 -24.78 -15.59 -43.95
N ASP A 88 -25.84 -15.66 -44.76
CA ASP A 88 -26.09 -16.79 -45.66
C ASP A 88 -25.04 -16.86 -46.79
N GLN A 89 -24.62 -15.71 -47.33
CA GLN A 89 -23.60 -15.64 -48.39
C GLN A 89 -22.20 -16.05 -47.91
N LEU A 90 -21.82 -15.66 -46.69
CA LEU A 90 -20.48 -15.89 -46.14
C LEU A 90 -20.41 -17.12 -45.22
N GLY A 91 -21.53 -17.76 -44.91
CA GLY A 91 -21.60 -18.92 -44.02
C GLY A 91 -21.18 -18.61 -42.58
N LEU A 92 -21.63 -17.48 -42.03
CA LEU A 92 -21.21 -17.01 -40.70
C LEU A 92 -22.02 -17.66 -39.57
N ASP A 93 -21.34 -18.20 -38.55
CA ASP A 93 -21.97 -18.73 -37.33
C ASP A 93 -22.39 -17.62 -36.35
N ARG A 94 -23.18 -16.64 -36.79
CA ARG A 94 -23.58 -15.45 -35.99
C ARG A 94 -25.03 -15.07 -36.19
N SER A 95 -25.63 -14.41 -35.18
CA SER A 95 -26.97 -13.83 -35.34
C SER A 95 -26.94 -12.49 -36.06
N THR A 96 -28.07 -12.09 -36.67
CA THR A 96 -28.26 -10.78 -37.31
C THR A 96 -27.96 -9.62 -36.36
N SER A 97 -28.33 -9.74 -35.08
CA SER A 97 -28.05 -8.75 -34.04
C SER A 97 -26.56 -8.63 -33.68
N GLN A 98 -25.82 -9.74 -33.67
CA GLN A 98 -24.38 -9.74 -33.44
C GLN A 98 -23.64 -9.07 -34.60
N LEU A 99 -24.04 -9.35 -35.84
CA LEU A 99 -23.48 -8.72 -37.02
C LEU A 99 -23.83 -7.22 -37.08
N ALA A 100 -25.08 -6.84 -36.78
CA ALA A 100 -25.51 -5.44 -36.74
C ALA A 100 -24.75 -4.59 -35.69
N ALA A 101 -24.25 -5.21 -34.61
CA ALA A 101 -23.42 -4.55 -33.59
C ALA A 101 -21.97 -4.30 -34.06
N GLN A 102 -21.49 -5.07 -35.05
CA GLN A 102 -20.16 -4.91 -35.63
C GLN A 102 -20.11 -3.87 -36.76
N ILE A 103 -21.29 -3.54 -37.32
CA ILE A 103 -21.45 -2.61 -38.44
C ILE A 103 -21.69 -1.20 -37.91
N THR A 104 -20.87 -0.25 -38.36
CA THR A 104 -21.06 1.19 -38.16
C THR A 104 -21.11 1.87 -39.51
N THR A 105 -22.17 2.64 -39.78
CA THR A 105 -22.31 3.40 -41.03
C THR A 105 -22.04 4.87 -40.80
N ARG A 106 -21.37 5.53 -41.76
CA ARG A 106 -21.13 6.97 -41.77
C ARG A 106 -21.54 7.52 -43.13
N VAL A 107 -22.40 8.52 -43.13
CA VAL A 107 -22.83 9.23 -44.34
C VAL A 107 -22.04 10.54 -44.43
N TYR A 108 -21.52 10.83 -45.61
CA TYR A 108 -20.86 12.09 -45.94
C TYR A 108 -21.72 12.83 -46.98
N PRO A 109 -22.69 13.66 -46.54
CA PRO A 109 -23.68 14.26 -47.42
C PRO A 109 -23.10 15.14 -48.53
N GLU A 110 -22.01 15.85 -48.22
CA GLU A 110 -21.31 16.72 -49.18
C GLU A 110 -20.59 15.93 -50.28
N ALA A 111 -20.19 14.70 -49.99
CA ALA A 111 -19.48 13.83 -50.91
C ALA A 111 -20.39 12.77 -51.55
N GLN A 112 -21.67 12.68 -51.16
CA GLN A 112 -22.60 11.61 -51.56
C GLN A 112 -22.04 10.20 -51.29
N LEU A 113 -21.20 10.07 -50.25
CA LEU A 113 -20.57 8.81 -49.88
C LEU A 113 -21.22 8.20 -48.64
N LEU A 114 -21.45 6.90 -48.70
CA LEU A 114 -21.83 6.05 -47.58
C LEU A 114 -20.65 5.12 -47.25
N GLU A 115 -20.00 5.35 -46.11
CA GLU A 115 -18.94 4.49 -45.58
C GLU A 115 -19.54 3.45 -44.63
N ILE A 116 -19.27 2.18 -44.91
CA ILE A 116 -19.64 1.03 -44.10
C ILE A 116 -18.38 0.52 -43.41
N GLN A 117 -18.34 0.64 -42.09
CA GLN A 117 -17.25 0.15 -41.26
C GLN A 117 -17.66 -1.15 -40.57
N VAL A 118 -16.82 -2.17 -40.67
CA VAL A 118 -17.01 -3.45 -39.97
C VAL A 118 -15.82 -3.71 -39.08
N VAL A 119 -16.08 -4.09 -37.83
CA VAL A 119 -15.05 -4.44 -36.85
C VAL A 119 -15.11 -5.93 -36.53
N ASP A 120 -14.02 -6.65 -36.79
CA ASP A 120 -13.89 -8.09 -36.53
C ASP A 120 -12.50 -8.44 -35.97
N GLN A 121 -12.35 -9.65 -35.44
CA GLN A 121 -11.06 -10.20 -35.01
C GLN A 121 -10.22 -10.69 -36.20
N ASP A 122 -10.85 -11.15 -37.27
CA ASP A 122 -10.17 -11.56 -38.49
C ASP A 122 -10.21 -10.40 -39.52
N PRO A 123 -9.05 -9.86 -39.95
CA PRO A 123 -9.00 -8.78 -40.94
C PRO A 123 -9.64 -9.18 -42.28
N LYS A 124 -9.55 -10.46 -42.69
CA LYS A 124 -10.12 -10.95 -43.94
C LYS A 124 -11.64 -10.98 -43.89
N LEU A 125 -12.19 -11.51 -42.79
CA LEU A 125 -13.63 -11.53 -42.57
C LEU A 125 -14.20 -10.12 -42.45
N ALA A 126 -13.50 -9.18 -41.78
CA ALA A 126 -13.95 -7.79 -41.71
C ALA A 126 -14.12 -7.17 -43.10
N ALA A 127 -13.14 -7.37 -44.00
CA ALA A 127 -13.21 -6.86 -45.37
C ALA A 127 -14.28 -7.59 -46.19
N ALA A 128 -14.38 -8.92 -46.08
CA ALA A 128 -15.39 -9.71 -46.78
C ALA A 128 -16.82 -9.31 -46.37
N ILE A 129 -17.07 -9.10 -45.07
CA ILE A 129 -18.37 -8.66 -44.56
C ILE A 129 -18.70 -7.25 -45.07
N ALA A 130 -17.74 -6.32 -45.03
CA ALA A 130 -17.97 -4.95 -45.53
C ALA A 130 -18.29 -4.94 -47.03
N ASN A 131 -17.59 -5.73 -47.83
CA ASN A 131 -17.85 -5.89 -49.27
C ASN A 131 -19.20 -6.56 -49.53
N ALA A 132 -19.53 -7.64 -48.83
CA ALA A 132 -20.80 -8.35 -48.99
C ALA A 132 -22.00 -7.45 -48.64
N ILE A 133 -21.90 -6.62 -47.60
CA ILE A 133 -22.95 -5.63 -47.28
C ILE A 133 -23.08 -4.61 -48.43
N ALA A 134 -21.96 -4.10 -48.95
CA ALA A 134 -21.96 -3.15 -50.05
C ALA A 134 -22.61 -3.74 -51.31
N GLU A 135 -22.24 -4.97 -51.67
CA GLU A 135 -22.82 -5.71 -52.80
C GLU A 135 -24.32 -5.98 -52.61
N GLU A 136 -24.75 -6.38 -51.41
CA GLU A 136 -26.16 -6.67 -51.13
C GLU A 136 -27.02 -5.39 -51.18
N LEU A 137 -26.49 -4.25 -50.73
CA LEU A 137 -27.18 -2.96 -50.87
C LEU A 137 -27.30 -2.53 -52.33
N VAL A 138 -26.26 -2.73 -53.14
CA VAL A 138 -26.30 -2.48 -54.58
C VAL A 138 -27.32 -3.39 -55.26
N ARG A 139 -27.31 -4.69 -54.92
CA ARG A 139 -28.26 -5.69 -55.47
C ARG A 139 -29.72 -5.35 -55.17
N ARG A 140 -30.00 -4.76 -54.01
CA ARG A 140 -31.35 -4.33 -53.60
C ARG A 140 -31.73 -2.93 -54.07
N SER A 141 -30.82 -2.18 -54.69
CA SER A 141 -31.18 -0.91 -55.29
C SER A 141 -32.17 -1.17 -56.43
N PRO A 142 -33.30 -0.43 -56.50
CA PRO A 142 -34.32 -0.61 -57.53
C PRO A 142 -33.85 -0.26 -58.95
N VAL A 143 -32.61 0.22 -59.12
CA VAL A 143 -31.99 0.46 -60.42
C VAL A 143 -31.23 -0.79 -60.83
N SER A 144 -31.87 -1.71 -61.56
CA SER A 144 -31.12 -2.75 -62.25
C SER A 144 -30.36 -2.08 -63.40
N GLN A 145 -29.04 -2.31 -63.50
CA GLN A 145 -28.23 -1.71 -64.57
C GLN A 145 -28.73 -2.11 -65.97
N GLU A 146 -29.35 -3.29 -66.06
CA GLU A 146 -29.91 -3.85 -67.30
C GLU A 146 -31.16 -3.09 -67.76
N GLU A 147 -32.14 -2.83 -66.89
CA GLU A 147 -33.36 -2.11 -67.27
C GLU A 147 -33.07 -0.64 -67.66
N GLU A 148 -32.11 0.00 -66.98
CA GLU A 148 -31.69 1.37 -67.32
C GLU A 148 -30.93 1.41 -68.64
N HIS A 149 -30.05 0.44 -68.90
CA HIS A 149 -29.39 0.31 -70.21
C HIS A 149 -30.41 0.11 -71.34
N GLN A 150 -31.38 -0.79 -71.15
CA GLN A 150 -32.44 -1.04 -72.14
C GLN A 150 -33.31 0.21 -72.36
N ARG A 151 -33.68 0.92 -71.29
CA ARG A 151 -34.45 2.16 -71.36
C ARG A 151 -33.69 3.28 -72.09
N ARG A 152 -32.40 3.45 -71.82
CA ARG A 152 -31.55 4.45 -72.49
C ARG A 152 -31.42 4.16 -73.98
N GLU A 153 -31.16 2.92 -74.34
CA GLU A 153 -31.06 2.52 -75.76
C GLU A 153 -32.39 2.71 -76.49
N PHE A 154 -33.52 2.40 -75.84
CA PHE A 154 -34.84 2.68 -76.39
C PHE A 154 -35.07 4.18 -76.64
N ILE A 155 -34.77 5.05 -75.68
CA ILE A 155 -34.96 6.50 -75.84
C ILE A 155 -34.02 7.07 -76.91
N LYS A 156 -32.75 6.64 -76.97
CA LYS A 156 -31.81 7.04 -78.03
C LYS A 156 -32.35 6.69 -79.42
N ALA A 157 -32.90 5.49 -79.59
CA ALA A 157 -33.51 5.08 -80.85
C ALA A 157 -34.70 5.98 -81.24
N GLN A 158 -35.55 6.35 -80.27
CA GLN A 158 -36.67 7.27 -80.50
C GLN A 158 -36.22 8.69 -80.86
N LEU A 159 -35.15 9.20 -80.21
CA LEU A 159 -34.60 10.52 -80.53
C LEU A 159 -34.06 10.57 -81.96
N SER A 160 -33.34 9.54 -82.40
CA SER A 160 -32.85 9.43 -83.78
C SER A 160 -33.98 9.38 -84.81
N ASP A 161 -35.07 8.65 -84.53
CA ASP A 161 -36.26 8.63 -85.42
C ASP A 161 -36.94 10.00 -85.48
N LEU A 162 -37.08 10.70 -84.34
CA LEU A 162 -37.66 12.04 -84.29
C LEU A 162 -36.80 13.07 -85.02
N GLU A 163 -35.48 13.00 -84.89
CA GLU A 163 -34.55 13.86 -85.60
C GLU A 163 -34.73 13.73 -87.12
N ALA A 164 -34.76 12.48 -87.62
CA ALA A 164 -35.01 12.21 -89.04
C ALA A 164 -36.41 12.65 -89.52
N ARG A 165 -37.43 12.66 -88.64
CA ARG A 165 -38.76 13.20 -88.96
C ARG A 165 -38.77 14.73 -89.02
N ILE A 166 -38.08 15.38 -88.09
CA ILE A 166 -37.94 16.85 -88.05
C ILE A 166 -37.21 17.34 -89.30
N GLU A 167 -36.13 16.67 -89.70
CA GLU A 167 -35.40 16.99 -90.94
C GLU A 167 -36.28 16.85 -92.19
N ARG A 168 -37.05 15.77 -92.30
CA ARG A 168 -38.01 15.58 -93.41
C ARG A 168 -39.06 16.69 -93.46
N LEU A 169 -39.65 17.04 -92.31
CA LEU A 169 -40.63 18.13 -92.22
C LEU A 169 -40.00 19.48 -92.60
N ASN A 170 -38.76 19.75 -92.20
CA ASN A 170 -38.05 20.96 -92.59
C ASN A 170 -37.86 21.04 -94.12
N GLY A 171 -37.57 19.91 -94.78
CA GLY A 171 -37.51 19.82 -96.24
C GLY A 171 -38.86 20.11 -96.91
N GLU A 172 -39.92 19.45 -96.47
CA GLU A 172 -41.28 19.67 -97.00
C GLU A 172 -41.76 21.12 -96.81
N ILE A 173 -41.48 21.72 -95.66
CA ILE A 173 -41.78 23.14 -95.40
C ILE A 173 -41.00 24.03 -96.36
N ALA A 174 -39.71 23.78 -96.58
CA ALA A 174 -38.88 24.57 -97.48
C ALA A 174 -39.37 24.48 -98.94
N ASP A 175 -39.70 23.26 -99.42
CA ASP A 175 -40.23 23.05 -100.76
C ASP A 175 -41.58 23.77 -100.97
N LEU A 176 -42.44 23.73 -99.95
CA LEU A 176 -43.76 24.38 -100.00
C LEU A 176 -43.64 25.91 -99.90
N GLN A 177 -42.68 26.42 -99.13
CA GLN A 177 -42.32 27.85 -99.08
C GLN A 177 -41.74 28.37 -100.38
N ASN A 178 -40.96 27.55 -101.10
CA ASN A 178 -40.38 27.92 -102.40
C ASN A 178 -41.41 27.91 -103.54
N THR A 179 -42.48 27.12 -103.43
CA THR A 179 -43.55 27.03 -104.45
C THR A 179 -44.67 28.05 -104.22
N LEU A 180 -44.86 28.54 -102.99
CA LEU A 180 -45.83 29.58 -102.62
C LEU A 180 -45.80 30.86 -103.50
N PRO A 181 -44.65 31.39 -103.96
CA PRO A 181 -44.58 32.57 -104.84
C PRO A 181 -45.01 32.32 -106.29
N GLU A 182 -45.02 31.06 -106.74
CA GLU A 182 -45.32 30.67 -108.13
C GLU A 182 -46.82 30.42 -108.37
N LEU A 183 -47.61 30.27 -107.31
CA LEU A 183 -49.05 30.00 -107.37
C LEU A 183 -49.86 31.28 -107.67
N THR A 184 -50.74 31.22 -108.68
CA THR A 184 -51.55 32.38 -109.13
C THR A 184 -53.04 32.28 -108.76
N SER A 185 -53.52 31.10 -108.34
CA SER A 185 -54.90 30.86 -107.94
C SER A 185 -55.12 31.08 -106.44
N ALA A 186 -56.13 31.88 -106.07
CA ALA A 186 -56.44 32.16 -104.67
C ALA A 186 -56.82 30.90 -103.86
N ALA A 187 -57.42 29.89 -104.49
CA ALA A 187 -57.79 28.64 -103.84
C ALA A 187 -56.56 27.76 -103.53
N GLU A 188 -55.62 27.68 -104.46
CA GLU A 188 -54.36 26.92 -104.32
C GLU A 188 -53.46 27.56 -103.25
N LEU A 189 -53.44 28.89 -103.18
CA LEU A 189 -52.65 29.64 -102.19
C LEU A 189 -53.17 29.42 -100.76
N GLU A 190 -54.49 29.36 -100.58
CA GLU A 190 -55.12 29.10 -99.28
C GLU A 190 -54.96 27.65 -98.82
N GLU A 191 -54.95 26.69 -99.76
CA GLU A 191 -54.63 25.29 -99.46
C GLU A 191 -53.16 25.10 -99.07
N ALA A 192 -52.24 25.72 -99.81
CA ALA A 192 -50.80 25.70 -99.50
C ALA A 192 -50.52 26.32 -98.11
N ARG A 193 -51.15 27.45 -97.79
CA ARG A 193 -51.01 28.10 -96.46
C ARG A 193 -51.50 27.22 -95.31
N ARG A 194 -52.67 26.60 -95.47
CA ARG A 194 -53.19 25.65 -94.46
C ARG A 194 -52.26 24.45 -94.27
N ARG A 195 -51.70 23.92 -95.36
CA ARG A 195 -50.73 22.83 -95.29
C ARG A 195 -49.42 23.24 -94.61
N LEU A 196 -48.94 24.45 -94.89
CA LEU A 196 -47.76 25.01 -94.23
C LEU A 196 -47.97 25.11 -92.72
N GLU A 197 -49.10 25.68 -92.29
CA GLU A 197 -49.43 25.82 -90.86
C GLU A 197 -49.54 24.45 -90.15
N GLN A 198 -50.11 23.45 -90.82
CA GLN A 198 -50.15 22.07 -90.32
C GLN A 198 -48.74 21.47 -90.14
N LEU A 199 -47.86 21.62 -91.13
CA LEU A 199 -46.49 21.13 -91.07
C LEU A 199 -45.68 21.85 -89.98
N GLU A 200 -45.84 23.16 -89.84
CA GLU A 200 -45.18 23.95 -88.78
C GLU A 200 -45.63 23.53 -87.38
N THR A 201 -46.93 23.26 -87.22
CA THR A 201 -47.48 22.74 -85.96
C THR A 201 -46.90 21.37 -85.63
N LEU A 202 -46.84 20.46 -86.61
CA LEU A 202 -46.25 19.13 -86.44
C LEU A 202 -44.76 19.20 -86.10
N ARG A 203 -44.00 20.07 -86.77
CA ARG A 203 -42.58 20.30 -86.47
C ARG A 203 -42.39 20.75 -85.03
N THR A 204 -43.18 21.73 -84.59
CA THR A 204 -43.09 22.26 -83.22
C THR A 204 -43.43 21.19 -82.19
N ASN A 205 -44.43 20.35 -82.46
CA ASN A 205 -44.78 19.22 -81.60
C ASN A 205 -43.67 18.16 -81.53
N TYR A 206 -42.99 17.86 -82.65
CA TYR A 206 -41.85 16.94 -82.63
C TYR A 206 -40.63 17.54 -81.94
N GLN A 207 -40.36 18.84 -82.13
CA GLN A 207 -39.28 19.54 -81.41
C GLN A 207 -39.50 19.55 -79.89
N SER A 208 -40.73 19.80 -79.43
CA SER A 208 -41.04 19.74 -78.01
C SER A 208 -40.96 18.33 -77.45
N THR A 209 -41.43 17.33 -78.20
CA THR A 209 -41.28 15.91 -77.83
C THR A 209 -39.81 15.49 -77.76
N TYR A 210 -39.00 15.93 -78.73
CA TYR A 210 -37.56 15.69 -78.76
C TYR A 210 -36.87 16.32 -77.55
N ALA A 211 -37.18 17.58 -77.22
CA ALA A 211 -36.64 18.26 -76.04
C ALA A 211 -37.03 17.54 -74.74
N ASN A 212 -38.28 17.09 -74.60
CA ASN A 212 -38.75 16.35 -73.42
C ASN A 212 -38.07 14.97 -73.29
N LEU A 213 -37.88 14.26 -74.41
CA LEU A 213 -37.17 12.97 -74.39
C LEU A 213 -35.68 13.14 -74.11
N LEU A 214 -35.06 14.19 -74.64
CA LEU A 214 -33.67 14.54 -74.36
C LEU A 214 -33.47 14.87 -72.86
N ASP A 215 -34.39 15.62 -72.27
CA ASP A 215 -34.43 15.90 -70.83
C ASP A 215 -34.60 14.59 -70.03
N SER A 216 -35.44 13.66 -70.52
CA SER A 216 -35.63 12.36 -69.87
C SER A 216 -34.38 11.46 -69.86
N LEU A 217 -33.44 11.62 -70.82
CA LEU A 217 -32.13 10.95 -70.80
C LEU A 217 -31.16 11.57 -69.79
N GLN A 218 -31.38 12.83 -69.44
CA GLN A 218 -30.62 13.53 -68.41
C GLN A 218 -31.17 13.25 -67.01
N VAL A 219 -32.30 12.53 -66.88
CA VAL A 219 -32.87 12.14 -65.59
C VAL A 219 -31.84 11.30 -64.83
N GLU A 220 -31.22 11.95 -63.85
CA GLU A 220 -30.27 11.36 -62.95
C GLU A 220 -30.98 10.26 -62.14
N ALA A 221 -30.25 9.22 -61.76
CA ALA A 221 -30.79 8.15 -60.92
C ALA A 221 -30.37 8.42 -59.46
N PRO A 222 -31.11 9.25 -58.69
CA PRO A 222 -30.71 9.59 -57.32
C PRO A 222 -30.67 8.37 -56.38
N ASN A 223 -31.33 7.27 -56.77
CA ASN A 223 -31.36 6.00 -56.04
C ASN A 223 -30.30 4.99 -56.51
N ALA A 224 -29.43 5.35 -57.46
CA ALA A 224 -28.36 4.47 -57.89
C ALA A 224 -27.33 4.30 -56.77
N LEU A 225 -26.95 3.05 -56.49
CA LEU A 225 -25.83 2.74 -55.60
C LEU A 225 -24.71 2.15 -56.44
N SER A 226 -23.50 2.66 -56.25
CA SER A 226 -22.29 2.08 -56.86
C SER A 226 -21.18 1.97 -55.83
N ILE A 227 -20.33 0.95 -55.98
CA ILE A 227 -19.16 0.78 -55.11
C ILE A 227 -18.10 1.77 -55.59
N PHE A 228 -17.75 2.73 -54.74
CA PHE A 228 -16.68 3.70 -55.02
C PHE A 228 -15.32 3.11 -54.65
N GLU A 229 -15.21 2.57 -53.43
CA GLU A 229 -13.99 1.93 -52.93
C GLU A 229 -14.36 0.63 -52.20
N PRO A 230 -13.92 -0.54 -52.68
CA PRO A 230 -14.14 -1.80 -51.97
C PRO A 230 -13.30 -1.86 -50.69
N ALA A 231 -13.77 -2.61 -49.70
CA ALA A 231 -13.00 -2.86 -48.48
C ALA A 231 -11.75 -3.69 -48.76
N ALA A 232 -10.60 -3.11 -48.42
CA ALA A 232 -9.33 -3.79 -48.36
C ALA A 232 -9.09 -4.44 -46.99
N GLU A 233 -8.25 -5.47 -46.95
CA GLU A 233 -7.83 -6.12 -45.71
C GLU A 233 -6.99 -5.15 -44.85
N PRO A 234 -7.43 -4.82 -43.62
CA PRO A 234 -6.69 -3.92 -42.74
C PRO A 234 -5.39 -4.56 -42.24
N THR A 235 -4.27 -3.86 -42.43
CA THR A 235 -2.94 -4.34 -42.03
C THR A 235 -2.57 -4.03 -40.58
N THR A 236 -3.28 -3.09 -39.94
CA THR A 236 -3.02 -2.70 -38.55
C THR A 236 -4.28 -2.87 -37.67
N PRO A 237 -4.12 -3.42 -36.46
CA PRO A 237 -5.23 -3.55 -35.52
C PRO A 237 -5.59 -2.19 -34.90
N LEU A 238 -6.80 -2.09 -34.37
CA LEU A 238 -7.26 -0.93 -33.63
C LEU A 238 -6.38 -0.70 -32.40
N PRO A 239 -5.99 0.57 -32.12
CA PRO A 239 -5.11 0.88 -31.01
C PRO A 239 -5.77 0.50 -29.68
N ARG A 240 -5.11 -0.40 -28.94
CA ARG A 240 -5.51 -0.80 -27.60
C ARG A 240 -5.22 0.34 -26.62
N ARG A 241 -6.19 0.68 -25.76
CA ARG A 241 -6.01 1.70 -24.71
C ARG A 241 -5.26 1.14 -23.48
N THR A 242 -4.13 0.48 -23.72
CA THR A 242 -3.33 -0.22 -22.69
C THR A 242 -2.79 0.75 -21.64
N GLY A 243 -2.31 1.92 -22.07
CA GLY A 243 -1.79 2.94 -21.14
C GLY A 243 -2.84 3.44 -20.15
N MET A 244 -4.08 3.68 -20.60
CA MET A 244 -5.17 4.14 -19.73
C MET A 244 -5.62 3.06 -18.74
N THR A 245 -5.75 1.81 -19.18
CA THR A 245 -6.19 0.70 -18.32
C THR A 245 -5.15 0.37 -17.25
N VAL A 246 -3.87 0.26 -17.64
CA VAL A 246 -2.76 0.06 -16.69
C VAL A 246 -2.64 1.26 -15.74
N GLY A 247 -2.76 2.49 -16.26
CA GLY A 247 -2.75 3.70 -15.43
C GLY A 247 -3.87 3.72 -14.40
N ALA A 248 -5.11 3.43 -14.79
CA ALA A 248 -6.26 3.37 -13.89
C ALA A 248 -6.09 2.28 -12.81
N ALA A 249 -5.64 1.08 -13.19
CA ALA A 249 -5.36 0.00 -12.23
C ALA A 249 -4.27 0.38 -11.22
N THR A 250 -3.24 1.10 -11.68
CA THR A 250 -2.14 1.57 -10.82
C THR A 250 -2.63 2.60 -9.80
N ILE A 251 -3.44 3.56 -10.23
CA ILE A 251 -4.02 4.58 -9.33
C ILE A 251 -4.93 3.91 -8.29
N ALA A 252 -5.79 2.98 -8.71
CA ALA A 252 -6.65 2.23 -7.79
C ALA A 252 -5.85 1.45 -6.74
N GLY A 253 -4.76 0.78 -7.17
CA GLY A 253 -3.84 0.07 -6.27
C GLY A 253 -3.15 0.98 -5.26
N LEU A 254 -2.73 2.18 -5.68
CA LEU A 254 -2.12 3.18 -4.81
C LEU A 254 -3.11 3.69 -3.75
N VAL A 255 -4.34 4.02 -4.16
CA VAL A 255 -5.39 4.49 -3.23
C VAL A 255 -5.69 3.44 -2.17
N LEU A 256 -5.84 2.17 -2.56
CA LEU A 256 -6.08 1.07 -1.62
C LEU A 256 -4.93 0.90 -0.63
N ALA A 257 -3.68 1.03 -1.07
CA ALA A 257 -2.54 0.89 -0.18
C ALA A 257 -2.39 2.06 0.79
N ILE A 258 -2.60 3.30 0.33
CA ILE A 258 -2.60 4.47 1.23
C ILE A 258 -3.69 4.32 2.29
N THR A 259 -4.91 3.96 1.87
CA THR A 259 -6.03 3.71 2.79
C THR A 259 -5.71 2.58 3.76
N GLY A 260 -5.17 1.46 3.29
CA GLY A 260 -4.79 0.33 4.13
C GLY A 260 -3.72 0.70 5.16
N VAL A 261 -2.70 1.46 4.76
CA VAL A 261 -1.65 1.96 5.68
C VAL A 261 -2.24 2.88 6.74
N LEU A 262 -3.14 3.80 6.36
CA LEU A 262 -3.81 4.69 7.31
C LEU A 262 -4.71 3.94 8.30
N VAL A 263 -5.41 2.90 7.85
CA VAL A 263 -6.23 2.04 8.71
C VAL A 263 -5.36 1.26 9.68
N VAL A 264 -4.28 0.64 9.20
CA VAL A 264 -3.35 -0.12 10.07
C VAL A 264 -2.69 0.79 11.10
N GLU A 265 -2.29 2.00 10.72
CA GLU A 265 -1.70 2.95 11.67
C GLU A 265 -2.73 3.46 12.67
N ARG A 266 -4.01 3.62 12.27
CA ARG A 266 -5.11 3.97 13.19
C ARG A 266 -5.51 2.84 14.15
N LEU A 267 -5.25 1.59 13.80
CA LEU A 267 -5.50 0.45 14.69
C LEU A 267 -4.33 0.19 15.65
N ASP A 268 -3.17 0.81 15.43
CA ASP A 268 -1.98 0.72 16.29
C ASP A 268 -2.02 1.79 17.40
N ASP A 269 -2.90 1.62 18.38
CA ASP A 269 -3.02 2.48 19.58
C ASP A 269 -1.93 2.17 20.64
N SER A 270 -0.78 1.66 20.24
CA SER A 270 0.29 1.30 21.16
C SER A 270 1.06 2.53 21.65
N VAL A 271 1.28 2.62 22.97
CA VAL A 271 1.98 3.73 23.60
C VAL A 271 3.47 3.68 23.22
N ARG A 272 3.97 4.83 22.76
CA ARG A 272 5.37 5.00 22.33
C ARG A 272 6.12 5.85 23.35
N TRP A 273 7.42 5.62 23.49
CA TRP A 273 8.23 6.34 24.49
C TRP A 273 8.33 7.84 24.13
N GLU A 274 8.41 8.11 22.84
CA GLU A 274 8.52 9.45 22.26
C GLU A 274 7.32 10.35 22.60
N GLU A 275 6.12 9.77 22.69
CA GLU A 275 4.89 10.49 23.06
C GLU A 275 4.88 10.89 24.55
N VAL A 276 5.59 10.12 25.37
CA VAL A 276 5.70 10.33 26.82
C VAL A 276 6.80 11.33 27.15
N GLU A 277 7.95 11.26 26.48
CA GLU A 277 9.04 12.25 26.62
C GLU A 277 8.58 13.66 26.21
N GLU A 278 7.66 13.77 25.24
CA GLU A 278 7.06 15.04 24.82
C GLU A 278 5.95 15.56 25.75
N GLY A 279 5.70 14.90 26.90
CA GLY A 279 4.76 15.34 27.93
C GLY A 279 3.30 15.37 27.48
N THR A 280 2.97 14.70 26.37
CA THR A 280 1.69 14.88 25.69
C THR A 280 0.59 13.95 26.25
N PHE A 281 0.97 12.94 27.06
CA PHE A 281 0.10 11.78 27.24
C PHE A 281 -0.34 11.49 28.69
N LEU A 282 0.39 11.91 29.73
CA LEU A 282 0.18 11.38 31.08
C LEU A 282 0.44 12.40 32.19
N ASP A 283 -0.57 12.65 33.04
CA ASP A 283 -0.48 13.44 34.28
C ASP A 283 0.20 12.66 35.44
N ARG A 284 1.02 11.65 35.11
CA ARG A 284 1.66 10.75 36.08
C ARG A 284 3.18 10.79 35.93
N PRO A 285 3.93 10.80 37.04
CA PRO A 285 5.38 10.79 37.02
C PRO A 285 5.92 9.51 36.34
N VAL A 286 6.86 9.69 35.42
CA VAL A 286 7.56 8.62 34.72
C VAL A 286 8.94 8.48 35.34
N LEU A 287 9.19 7.38 36.05
CA LEU A 287 10.42 7.19 36.84
C LEU A 287 11.61 6.71 36.02
N GLY A 288 11.36 6.20 34.82
CA GLY A 288 12.45 5.79 33.94
C GLY A 288 12.01 4.92 32.79
N ALA A 289 12.98 4.67 31.90
CA ALA A 289 12.81 3.86 30.72
C ALA A 289 13.96 2.87 30.58
N ILE A 290 13.60 1.60 30.45
CA ILE A 290 14.53 0.49 30.40
C ILE A 290 14.65 0.00 28.96
N PRO A 291 15.90 -0.15 28.45
CA PRO A 291 16.15 -0.60 27.09
C PRO A 291 15.60 -2.00 26.84
N ARG A 292 15.37 -2.31 25.56
CA ARG A 292 15.03 -3.68 25.15
C ARG A 292 16.20 -4.63 25.36
N ILE A 293 16.13 -5.38 26.45
CA ILE A 293 17.05 -6.45 26.80
C ILE A 293 16.53 -7.78 26.24
N ARG A 294 17.42 -8.56 25.61
CA ARG A 294 17.09 -9.91 25.16
C ARG A 294 17.33 -10.87 26.33
N VAL A 295 16.24 -11.27 26.97
CA VAL A 295 16.25 -12.34 27.97
C VAL A 295 16.32 -13.67 27.23
N GLY A 296 17.22 -14.56 27.66
CA GLY A 296 17.34 -15.92 27.13
C GLY A 296 16.10 -16.77 27.39
N ARG A 297 16.15 -18.05 27.01
CA ARG A 297 15.08 -19.00 27.39
C ARG A 297 15.08 -19.24 28.90
N ASP A 298 16.27 -19.30 29.48
CA ASP A 298 16.49 -19.45 30.91
C ASP A 298 16.29 -18.05 31.52
N ARG A 299 15.20 -17.85 32.26
CA ARG A 299 14.77 -16.55 32.80
C ARG A 299 15.63 -16.08 33.98
N LEU A 300 16.89 -16.48 34.05
CA LEU A 300 17.77 -16.28 35.20
C LEU A 300 18.45 -14.90 35.16
N LEU A 301 18.26 -14.08 36.20
CA LEU A 301 18.81 -12.71 36.27
C LEU A 301 20.35 -12.70 36.20
N SER A 302 21.00 -13.71 36.76
CA SER A 302 22.46 -13.90 36.73
C SER A 302 23.00 -14.19 35.32
N THR A 303 22.17 -14.76 34.44
CA THR A 303 22.56 -15.12 33.06
C THR A 303 22.11 -14.09 32.02
N VAL A 304 21.26 -13.12 32.40
CA VAL A 304 20.87 -12.04 31.50
C VAL A 304 22.10 -11.20 31.17
N PRO A 305 22.49 -11.06 29.89
CA PRO A 305 23.65 -10.26 29.49
C PRO A 305 23.31 -8.77 29.59
N LEU A 306 23.29 -8.25 30.82
CA LEU A 306 23.05 -6.84 31.11
C LEU A 306 24.30 -6.04 30.74
N GLN A 307 24.15 -5.10 29.83
CA GLN A 307 25.20 -4.13 29.50
C GLN A 307 25.24 -3.02 30.57
N PRO A 308 26.35 -2.26 30.67
CA PRO A 308 26.45 -1.15 31.62
C PRO A 308 25.26 -0.16 31.53
N ASP A 309 24.83 0.17 30.31
CA ASP A 309 23.66 1.03 30.07
C ASP A 309 22.35 0.46 30.63
N ASP A 310 22.19 -0.87 30.60
CA ASP A 310 20.99 -1.55 31.09
C ASP A 310 20.93 -1.49 32.62
N LEU A 311 22.09 -1.68 33.28
CA LEU A 311 22.24 -1.55 34.73
C LEU A 311 22.03 -0.09 35.17
N GLU A 312 22.54 0.86 34.39
CA GLU A 312 22.36 2.29 34.69
C GLU A 312 20.89 2.72 34.58
N ALA A 313 20.14 2.18 33.62
CA ALA A 313 18.70 2.41 33.53
C ALA A 313 17.94 1.87 34.76
N LEU A 314 18.32 0.71 35.29
CA LEU A 314 17.75 0.16 36.53
C LEU A 314 18.14 0.98 37.77
N ARG A 315 19.39 1.47 37.85
CA ARG A 315 19.84 2.36 38.91
C ARG A 315 19.12 3.71 38.86
N HIS A 316 18.87 4.24 37.68
CA HIS A 316 18.09 5.45 37.49
C HIS A 316 16.65 5.25 37.99
N LEU A 317 16.00 4.15 37.59
CA LEU A 317 14.66 3.81 38.08
C LEU A 317 14.62 3.69 39.61
N ARG A 318 15.63 3.05 40.21
CA ARG A 318 15.80 2.97 41.66
C ARG A 318 15.89 4.36 42.29
N THR A 319 16.79 5.22 41.81
CA THR A 319 16.99 6.56 42.36
C THR A 319 15.71 7.39 42.25
N ALA A 320 15.03 7.36 41.10
CA ALA A 320 13.76 8.06 40.91
C ALA A 320 12.66 7.55 41.86
N LEU A 321 12.56 6.22 42.04
CA LEU A 321 11.61 5.64 42.98
C LEU A 321 11.91 6.05 44.44
N MET A 322 13.19 6.07 44.84
CA MET A 322 13.58 6.53 46.17
C MET A 322 13.26 8.00 46.40
N MET A 323 13.40 8.86 45.37
CA MET A 323 13.04 10.28 45.47
C MET A 323 11.54 10.48 45.71
N GLU A 324 10.69 9.64 45.12
CA GLU A 324 9.24 9.67 45.32
C GLU A 324 8.80 9.14 46.68
N LEU A 325 9.47 8.08 47.17
CA LEU A 325 9.16 7.45 48.46
C LEU A 325 9.69 8.26 49.65
N GLY A 326 10.78 9.02 49.45
CA GLY A 326 11.47 9.77 50.50
C GLY A 326 12.12 8.87 51.55
N GLU A 327 12.31 9.37 52.78
CA GLU A 327 12.88 8.62 53.91
C GLU A 327 11.83 7.95 54.80
N ARG A 328 10.72 7.52 54.21
CA ARG A 328 9.69 6.77 54.94
C ARG A 328 10.02 5.30 54.76
N TRP A 329 10.38 4.60 55.85
CA TRP A 329 10.62 3.15 55.82
C TRP A 329 9.89 2.49 57.01
N PRO A 330 9.37 1.26 56.87
CA PRO A 330 9.38 0.42 55.66
C PRO A 330 8.33 0.84 54.61
N VAL A 331 8.56 0.52 53.34
CA VAL A 331 7.60 0.77 52.24
C VAL A 331 7.30 -0.48 51.44
N VAL A 332 6.06 -0.56 50.96
CA VAL A 332 5.54 -1.60 50.10
C VAL A 332 5.16 -0.95 48.77
N VAL A 333 5.84 -1.40 47.70
CA VAL A 333 5.57 -0.94 46.35
C VAL A 333 5.02 -2.09 45.53
N LEU A 334 3.83 -1.89 44.98
CA LEU A 334 3.23 -2.83 44.06
C LEU A 334 3.80 -2.62 42.66
N VAL A 335 4.36 -3.64 42.04
CA VAL A 335 4.75 -3.58 40.63
C VAL A 335 3.61 -4.18 39.81
N ALA A 336 3.03 -3.40 38.91
CA ALA A 336 1.87 -3.80 38.12
C ALA A 336 2.10 -3.59 36.62
N GLY A 337 1.55 -4.44 35.77
CA GLY A 337 1.74 -4.33 34.31
C GLY A 337 0.49 -3.77 33.64
N ALA A 338 0.64 -2.72 32.83
CA ALA A 338 -0.48 -2.14 32.08
C ALA A 338 -1.04 -3.06 30.98
N ASP A 339 -0.26 -4.06 30.54
CA ASP A 339 -0.69 -5.09 29.60
C ASP A 339 0.11 -6.39 29.84
N VAL A 340 -0.24 -7.46 29.14
CA VAL A 340 0.43 -8.76 29.26
C VAL A 340 1.82 -8.70 28.60
N LYS A 341 2.80 -9.41 29.19
CA LYS A 341 4.17 -9.52 28.67
C LYS A 341 4.90 -8.17 28.52
N VAL A 342 4.56 -7.15 29.31
CA VAL A 342 5.32 -5.88 29.39
C VAL A 342 6.66 -6.02 30.12
N GLY A 343 6.88 -7.15 30.79
CA GLY A 343 8.13 -7.46 31.48
C GLY A 343 8.16 -6.98 32.93
N ARG A 344 6.99 -6.95 33.60
CA ARG A 344 6.86 -6.58 35.01
C ARG A 344 7.80 -7.36 35.92
N THR A 345 7.76 -8.69 35.92
CA THR A 345 8.61 -9.53 36.78
C THR A 345 10.10 -9.26 36.58
N PHE A 346 10.53 -8.94 35.35
CA PHE A 346 11.90 -8.50 35.08
C PHE A 346 12.22 -7.17 35.76
N ILE A 347 11.31 -6.19 35.69
CA ILE A 347 11.44 -4.91 36.40
C ILE A 347 11.49 -5.16 37.91
N THR A 348 10.61 -5.99 38.45
CA THR A 348 10.56 -6.32 39.88
C THR A 348 11.89 -6.93 40.36
N ALA A 349 12.41 -7.94 39.65
CA ALA A 349 13.69 -8.56 39.99
C ALA A 349 14.89 -7.61 39.83
N GLY A 350 14.95 -6.86 38.73
CA GLY A 350 16.05 -5.92 38.45
C GLY A 350 16.08 -4.72 39.39
N LEU A 351 14.91 -4.12 39.68
CA LEU A 351 14.76 -3.04 40.64
C LEU A 351 15.07 -3.52 42.06
N GLY A 352 14.61 -4.71 42.42
CA GLY A 352 14.91 -5.37 43.68
C GLY A 352 16.42 -5.50 43.92
N LYS A 353 17.12 -6.06 42.94
CA LYS A 353 18.59 -6.15 42.96
C LYS A 353 19.23 -4.76 43.11
N ALA A 354 18.78 -3.77 42.34
CA ALA A 354 19.35 -2.42 42.39
C ALA A 354 19.16 -1.75 43.77
N LEU A 355 18.02 -1.96 44.43
CA LEU A 355 17.75 -1.46 45.79
C LEU A 355 18.62 -2.17 46.84
N ALA A 356 18.78 -3.49 46.74
CA ALA A 356 19.67 -4.24 47.62
C ALA A 356 21.15 -3.83 47.48
N GLU A 357 21.61 -3.62 46.24
CA GLU A 357 22.94 -3.06 45.96
C GLU A 357 23.14 -1.64 46.50
N ALA A 358 22.05 -0.90 46.80
CA ALA A 358 22.10 0.39 47.48
C ALA A 358 22.17 0.27 49.01
N GLY A 359 22.19 -0.95 49.55
CA GLY A 359 22.26 -1.23 50.98
C GLY A 359 20.92 -1.41 51.69
N LEU A 360 19.79 -1.28 50.98
CA LEU A 360 18.45 -1.46 51.55
C LEU A 360 18.10 -2.94 51.68
N ARG A 361 17.53 -3.34 52.82
CA ARG A 361 16.96 -4.68 52.99
C ARG A 361 15.72 -4.80 52.14
N THR A 362 15.84 -5.51 51.02
CA THR A 362 14.81 -5.56 49.99
C THR A 362 14.20 -6.95 49.94
N LEU A 363 12.89 -7.03 50.11
CA LEU A 363 12.11 -8.25 49.96
C LEU A 363 11.32 -8.22 48.65
N LEU A 364 11.48 -9.25 47.82
CA LEU A 364 10.63 -9.46 46.66
C LEU A 364 9.56 -10.50 46.98
N VAL A 365 8.31 -10.17 46.70
CA VAL A 365 7.17 -11.05 46.91
C VAL A 365 6.55 -11.39 45.57
N ASP A 366 6.48 -12.67 45.22
CA ASP A 366 5.75 -13.12 44.02
C ASP A 366 4.25 -13.20 44.33
N GLY A 367 3.55 -12.07 44.17
CA GLY A 367 2.10 -11.98 44.32
C GLY A 367 1.33 -12.50 43.11
N ASN A 368 1.99 -13.04 42.08
CA ASN A 368 1.34 -13.65 40.93
C ASN A 368 0.99 -15.12 41.20
N LEU A 369 0.02 -15.35 42.09
CA LEU A 369 -0.36 -16.72 42.49
C LEU A 369 -1.00 -17.54 41.36
N ARG A 370 -1.35 -16.92 40.21
CA ARG A 370 -1.89 -17.64 39.03
C ARG A 370 -0.81 -18.23 38.15
N SER A 371 0.27 -17.49 37.93
CA SER A 371 1.32 -17.87 37.00
C SER A 371 2.66 -17.34 37.51
N PRO A 372 3.14 -17.89 38.65
CA PRO A 372 4.32 -17.39 39.33
C PRO A 372 5.55 -17.56 38.47
N ALA A 373 6.45 -16.59 38.55
CA ALA A 373 7.61 -16.54 37.66
C ALA A 373 8.86 -15.99 38.35
N LEU A 374 8.75 -15.35 39.51
CA LEU A 374 9.87 -14.65 40.13
C LEU A 374 10.96 -15.63 40.61
N HIS A 375 10.57 -16.80 41.12
CA HIS A 375 11.48 -17.87 41.50
C HIS A 375 12.38 -18.34 40.33
N GLU A 376 11.87 -18.34 39.10
CA GLU A 376 12.65 -18.66 37.89
C GLU A 376 13.75 -17.63 37.62
N TRP A 377 13.65 -16.40 38.14
CA TRP A 377 14.68 -15.36 37.99
C TRP A 377 15.86 -15.52 38.93
N PHE A 378 15.69 -16.27 40.01
CA PHE A 378 16.68 -16.51 41.05
C PHE A 378 17.14 -17.97 41.14
N ASP A 379 16.72 -18.82 40.20
CA ASP A 379 16.99 -20.27 40.18
C ASP A 379 16.49 -21.02 41.42
N GLN A 380 15.32 -20.62 41.93
CA GLN A 380 14.80 -21.14 43.20
C GLN A 380 13.59 -22.06 43.00
N PRO A 381 13.41 -23.10 43.86
CA PRO A 381 12.21 -23.93 43.84
C PRO A 381 10.99 -23.12 44.30
N ASN A 382 9.82 -23.48 43.79
CA ASN A 382 8.53 -22.84 44.13
C ASN A 382 7.57 -23.83 44.79
N LEU A 383 8.06 -24.58 45.77
CA LEU A 383 7.31 -25.64 46.45
C LEU A 383 6.41 -25.10 47.57
N GLU A 384 6.90 -24.09 48.29
CA GLU A 384 6.23 -23.40 49.39
C GLU A 384 6.53 -21.90 49.30
N GLY A 385 5.53 -21.07 49.58
CA GLY A 385 5.66 -19.62 49.44
C GLY A 385 4.45 -18.87 49.99
N LEU A 386 4.10 -17.77 49.32
CA LEU A 386 2.99 -16.90 49.69
C LEU A 386 1.64 -17.65 49.78
N THR A 387 1.35 -18.57 48.86
CA THR A 387 0.11 -19.36 48.86
C THR A 387 -0.04 -20.16 50.16
N GLU A 388 0.98 -20.91 50.57
CA GLU A 388 0.94 -21.76 51.75
C GLU A 388 0.85 -20.93 53.05
N LEU A 389 1.52 -19.77 53.09
CA LEU A 389 1.40 -18.81 54.19
C LEU A 389 -0.01 -18.22 54.28
N LEU A 390 -0.62 -17.84 53.16
CA LEU A 390 -1.98 -17.27 53.17
C LEU A 390 -3.05 -18.31 53.48
N GLN A 391 -2.83 -19.58 53.13
CA GLN A 391 -3.75 -20.68 53.45
C GLN A 391 -3.66 -21.16 54.91
N GLY A 392 -2.70 -20.67 55.70
CA GLY A 392 -2.55 -21.09 57.10
C GLY A 392 -1.84 -22.42 57.29
N GLN A 393 -1.15 -22.92 56.26
CA GLN A 393 -0.37 -24.16 56.36
C GLN A 393 0.95 -23.98 57.14
N ARG A 394 1.40 -22.72 57.30
CA ARG A 394 2.51 -22.31 58.14
C ARG A 394 2.10 -21.13 59.05
N ASP A 395 2.81 -21.01 60.17
CA ASP A 395 2.70 -19.82 61.02
C ASP A 395 3.32 -18.59 60.33
N LEU A 396 2.72 -17.42 60.56
CA LEU A 396 3.16 -16.15 59.98
C LEU A 396 4.50 -15.68 60.58
N THR A 397 4.78 -16.04 61.83
CA THR A 397 6.04 -15.69 62.51
C THR A 397 7.26 -16.34 61.83
N GLY A 398 7.08 -17.54 61.25
CA GLY A 398 8.11 -18.23 60.47
C GLY A 398 8.21 -17.77 59.01
N ALA A 399 7.57 -16.66 58.63
CA ALA A 399 7.68 -16.12 57.28
C ALA A 399 9.12 -15.71 56.95
N TRP A 400 9.84 -15.13 57.91
CA TRP A 400 11.25 -14.76 57.73
C TRP A 400 12.17 -15.97 57.61
N ASP A 401 11.89 -17.07 58.32
CA ASP A 401 12.66 -18.32 58.17
C ASP A 401 12.55 -18.88 56.74
N LEU A 402 11.35 -18.79 56.14
CA LEU A 402 11.14 -19.20 54.74
C LEU A 402 11.89 -18.28 53.78
N VAL A 403 11.84 -16.96 54.03
CA VAL A 403 12.45 -15.93 53.19
C VAL A 403 13.98 -15.98 53.23
N GLU A 404 14.58 -16.19 54.40
CA GLU A 404 16.03 -16.35 54.58
C GLU A 404 16.54 -17.68 54.00
N GLY A 405 15.69 -18.70 53.97
CA GLY A 405 16.00 -20.00 53.37
C GLY A 405 16.11 -20.00 51.84
N VAL A 406 15.74 -18.91 51.16
CA VAL A 406 15.74 -18.81 49.69
C VAL A 406 16.94 -17.96 49.21
N PRO A 407 18.06 -18.60 48.77
CA PRO A 407 19.25 -17.86 48.36
C PRO A 407 19.02 -17.10 47.04
N THR A 408 19.14 -15.78 47.07
CA THR A 408 19.02 -14.93 45.87
C THR A 408 20.38 -14.68 45.19
N GLY A 409 21.48 -14.94 45.89
CA GLY A 409 22.85 -14.64 45.44
C GLY A 409 23.24 -13.16 45.52
N VAL A 410 22.40 -12.30 46.12
CA VAL A 410 22.66 -10.87 46.32
C VAL A 410 22.48 -10.54 47.80
N ASP A 411 23.45 -9.87 48.39
CA ASP A 411 23.37 -9.45 49.80
C ASP A 411 22.18 -8.51 50.01
N ARG A 412 21.47 -8.66 51.14
CA ARG A 412 20.28 -7.88 51.52
C ARG A 412 19.09 -7.99 50.56
N LEU A 413 19.12 -8.94 49.62
CA LEU A 413 18.00 -9.25 48.74
C LEU A 413 17.35 -10.56 49.16
N HIS A 414 16.08 -10.49 49.48
CA HIS A 414 15.28 -11.61 49.95
C HIS A 414 14.14 -11.90 48.97
N LEU A 415 13.71 -13.16 48.91
CA LEU A 415 12.64 -13.60 48.01
C LEU A 415 11.61 -14.43 48.77
N LEU A 416 10.36 -13.98 48.73
CA LEU A 416 9.19 -14.81 49.04
C LEU A 416 8.59 -15.32 47.72
N PRO A 417 8.85 -16.57 47.33
CA PRO A 417 8.23 -17.15 46.14
C PRO A 417 6.70 -17.27 46.33
N ALA A 418 5.97 -17.47 45.23
CA ALA A 418 4.51 -17.55 45.30
C ALA A 418 4.04 -18.82 45.99
N GLY A 419 4.82 -19.90 45.91
CA GLY A 419 4.38 -21.24 46.25
C GLY A 419 3.53 -21.86 45.15
N ARG A 420 2.75 -22.88 45.50
CA ARG A 420 1.93 -23.57 44.50
C ARG A 420 0.88 -22.61 43.92
N PRO A 421 0.60 -22.68 42.60
CA PRO A 421 -0.44 -21.85 42.00
C PRO A 421 -1.79 -22.04 42.69
N ALA A 422 -2.40 -20.94 43.12
CA ALA A 422 -3.69 -20.96 43.81
C ALA A 422 -4.84 -21.02 42.81
N SER A 423 -5.88 -21.81 43.11
CA SER A 423 -7.09 -21.91 42.29
C SER A 423 -7.91 -20.62 42.32
N ASP A 424 -7.99 -19.96 43.48
CA ASP A 424 -8.61 -18.64 43.64
C ASP A 424 -7.73 -17.70 44.50
N PRO A 425 -6.79 -16.98 43.86
CA PRO A 425 -5.92 -16.03 44.54
C PRO A 425 -6.65 -14.87 45.23
N THR A 426 -7.82 -14.47 44.71
CA THR A 426 -8.53 -13.28 45.18
C THR A 426 -8.94 -13.44 46.64
N VAL A 427 -9.46 -14.62 46.99
CA VAL A 427 -9.89 -14.95 48.37
C VAL A 427 -8.73 -14.87 49.36
N LEU A 428 -7.52 -15.25 48.93
CA LEU A 428 -6.33 -15.22 49.78
C LEU A 428 -5.89 -13.79 50.12
N PHE A 429 -6.11 -12.82 49.23
CA PHE A 429 -5.75 -11.41 49.46
C PHE A 429 -6.84 -10.60 50.19
N VAL A 430 -8.09 -11.06 50.21
CA VAL A 430 -9.18 -10.41 50.95
C VAL A 430 -9.08 -10.66 52.46
N GLY A 431 -8.57 -11.81 52.87
CA GLY A 431 -8.51 -12.21 54.28
C GLY A 431 -7.53 -11.41 55.14
N ASP A 432 -7.77 -11.38 56.45
CA ASP A 432 -6.94 -10.67 57.44
C ASP A 432 -5.49 -11.22 57.52
N ARG A 433 -5.27 -12.47 57.08
CA ARG A 433 -3.92 -13.07 57.03
C ARG A 433 -2.97 -12.32 56.12
N TRP A 434 -3.43 -11.75 55.00
CA TRP A 434 -2.56 -10.94 54.14
C TRP A 434 -2.11 -9.67 54.86
N ALA A 435 -3.03 -9.04 55.61
CA ALA A 435 -2.70 -7.86 56.42
C ALA A 435 -1.63 -8.20 57.48
N ALA A 436 -1.86 -9.27 58.24
CA ALA A 436 -0.95 -9.72 59.28
C ALA A 436 0.41 -10.15 58.74
N LEU A 437 0.44 -10.86 57.60
CA LEU A 437 1.67 -11.24 56.93
C LEU A 437 2.46 -10.01 56.48
N LEU A 438 1.80 -9.02 55.86
CA LEU A 438 2.47 -7.83 55.37
C LEU A 438 3.10 -7.02 56.51
N GLU A 439 2.43 -6.91 57.65
CA GLU A 439 3.00 -6.27 58.85
C GLU A 439 4.20 -7.04 59.41
N GLU A 440 4.21 -8.37 59.32
CA GLU A 440 5.38 -9.18 59.71
C GLU A 440 6.55 -9.01 58.74
N LEU A 441 6.28 -9.02 57.43
CA LEU A 441 7.27 -8.80 56.39
C LEU A 441 7.84 -7.37 56.41
N LYS A 442 7.09 -6.40 56.91
CA LYS A 442 7.58 -5.02 57.10
C LYS A 442 8.65 -4.90 58.20
N LYS A 443 8.73 -5.83 59.16
CA LYS A 443 9.67 -5.75 60.29
C LYS A 443 11.13 -5.98 59.89
N GLY A 444 11.37 -6.85 58.90
CA GLY A 444 12.72 -7.23 58.47
C GLY A 444 13.17 -6.62 57.13
N ALA A 445 12.27 -5.97 56.38
CA ALA A 445 12.57 -5.33 55.10
C ALA A 445 12.38 -3.82 55.18
N ASP A 446 13.30 -3.07 54.60
CA ASP A 446 13.13 -1.63 54.37
C ASP A 446 12.19 -1.41 53.17
N VAL A 447 12.32 -2.26 52.13
CA VAL A 447 11.48 -2.21 50.91
C VAL A 447 10.88 -3.58 50.61
N VAL A 448 9.56 -3.62 50.41
CA VAL A 448 8.85 -4.80 49.92
C VAL A 448 8.32 -4.52 48.51
N LEU A 449 8.83 -5.24 47.52
CA LEU A 449 8.35 -5.17 46.14
C LEU A 449 7.44 -6.35 45.84
N ILE A 450 6.19 -6.08 45.45
CA ILE A 450 5.21 -7.13 45.17
C ILE A 450 5.01 -7.25 43.65
N ASP A 451 5.37 -8.39 43.06
CA ASP A 451 4.98 -8.73 41.68
C ASP A 451 3.49 -9.11 41.64
N THR A 452 2.78 -8.76 40.58
CA THR A 452 1.33 -9.01 40.44
C THR A 452 1.02 -10.01 39.33
N PRO A 453 -0.23 -10.41 39.05
CA PRO A 453 -0.59 -11.05 37.77
C PRO A 453 -0.68 -10.03 36.62
N ALA A 454 -0.46 -10.45 35.37
CA ALA A 454 -0.53 -9.55 34.22
C ALA A 454 -1.99 -9.39 33.75
N GLY A 455 -2.44 -8.16 33.48
CA GLY A 455 -3.74 -7.91 32.85
C GLY A 455 -4.51 -6.71 33.43
N LEU A 456 -5.31 -6.12 32.55
CA LEU A 456 -6.27 -5.05 32.84
C LEU A 456 -7.14 -5.41 34.05
N THR A 457 -7.10 -4.56 35.07
CA THR A 457 -8.03 -4.58 36.22
C THR A 457 -8.17 -5.95 36.89
N SER A 458 -7.08 -6.70 37.05
CA SER A 458 -7.13 -7.88 37.93
C SER A 458 -7.57 -7.42 39.33
N PRO A 459 -8.62 -8.01 39.94
CA PRO A 459 -9.05 -7.67 41.29
C PRO A 459 -7.91 -7.74 42.30
N GLU A 460 -6.99 -8.69 42.11
CA GLU A 460 -5.79 -8.88 42.93
C GLU A 460 -4.90 -7.63 42.95
N VAL A 461 -4.72 -6.95 41.81
CA VAL A 461 -3.92 -5.71 41.73
C VAL A 461 -4.57 -4.60 42.55
N LEU A 462 -5.89 -4.43 42.46
CA LEU A 462 -6.61 -3.39 43.20
C LEU A 462 -6.62 -3.69 44.71
N LEU A 463 -6.79 -4.96 45.11
CA LEU A 463 -6.75 -5.39 46.50
C LEU A 463 -5.36 -5.16 47.12
N LEU A 464 -4.30 -5.55 46.42
CA LEU A 464 -2.92 -5.33 46.85
C LEU A 464 -2.58 -3.85 46.93
N ALA A 465 -2.99 -3.06 45.93
CA ALA A 465 -2.67 -1.62 45.86
C ALA A 465 -3.15 -0.86 47.10
N ARG A 466 -4.33 -1.20 47.65
CA ARG A 466 -4.89 -0.54 48.84
C ARG A 466 -4.05 -0.68 50.12
N ARG A 467 -3.09 -1.61 50.14
CA ARG A 467 -2.20 -1.87 51.26
C ARG A 467 -0.74 -1.52 50.96
N CYS A 468 -0.50 -0.86 49.82
CA CYS A 468 0.82 -0.41 49.39
C CYS A 468 0.92 1.11 49.50
N GLU A 469 2.14 1.61 49.71
CA GLU A 469 2.46 3.03 49.75
C GLU A 469 2.61 3.61 48.33
N GLY A 470 2.69 2.76 47.30
CA GLY A 470 2.62 3.20 45.90
C GLY A 470 2.57 2.05 44.88
N VAL A 471 2.22 2.39 43.64
CA VAL A 471 2.12 1.43 42.52
C VAL A 471 3.05 1.86 41.38
N LEU A 472 3.98 1.00 41.01
CA LEU A 472 4.82 1.13 39.81
C LEU A 472 4.18 0.39 38.63
N VAL A 473 3.59 1.15 37.71
CA VAL A 473 2.94 0.64 36.49
C VAL A 473 3.97 0.51 35.36
N VAL A 474 4.27 -0.73 35.01
CA VAL A 474 5.18 -1.10 33.92
C VAL A 474 4.45 -1.05 32.58
N CYS A 475 4.96 -0.21 31.68
CA CYS A 475 4.48 -0.02 30.32
C CYS A 475 5.49 -0.58 29.32
N GLY A 476 5.05 -1.37 28.35
CA GLY A 476 5.93 -1.86 27.29
C GLY A 476 5.89 -0.95 26.06
N HIS A 477 7.04 -0.48 25.58
CA HIS A 477 7.12 0.29 24.33
C HIS A 477 6.53 -0.51 23.16
N ARG A 478 5.53 0.07 22.48
CA ARG A 478 4.76 -0.58 21.39
C ARG A 478 4.11 -1.92 21.79
N ARG A 479 3.83 -2.10 23.08
CA ARG A 479 3.20 -3.31 23.63
C ARG A 479 1.99 -2.98 24.48
N THR A 480 2.10 -1.93 25.30
CA THR A 480 0.96 -1.41 26.06
C THR A 480 0.09 -0.57 25.15
N ARG A 481 -1.22 -0.85 25.13
CA ARG A 481 -2.21 -0.01 24.45
C ARG A 481 -2.57 1.19 25.32
N SER A 482 -2.77 2.33 24.68
CA SER A 482 -3.17 3.59 25.33
C SER A 482 -4.43 3.41 26.18
N ALA A 483 -5.49 2.84 25.60
CA ALA A 483 -6.74 2.56 26.30
C ALA A 483 -6.54 1.68 27.54
N SER A 484 -5.63 0.70 27.48
CA SER A 484 -5.35 -0.21 28.59
C SER A 484 -4.65 0.49 29.75
N LEU A 485 -3.68 1.35 29.45
CA LEU A 485 -3.02 2.17 30.45
C LEU A 485 -4.00 3.15 31.11
N SER A 486 -4.79 3.88 30.31
CA SER A 486 -5.79 4.81 30.83
C SER A 486 -6.83 4.12 31.71
N GLN A 487 -7.33 2.95 31.31
CA GLN A 487 -8.28 2.18 32.12
C GLN A 487 -7.68 1.76 33.46
N MET A 488 -6.44 1.26 33.48
CA MET A 488 -5.77 0.85 34.71
C MET A 488 -5.54 2.03 35.66
N LEU A 489 -5.06 3.17 35.15
CA LEU A 489 -4.85 4.37 35.96
C LEU A 489 -6.18 4.89 36.53
N LYS A 490 -7.24 4.91 35.72
CA LYS A 490 -8.58 5.28 36.18
C LYS A 490 -9.10 4.33 37.26
N SER A 491 -8.91 3.02 37.13
CA SER A 491 -9.32 2.07 38.16
C SER A 491 -8.52 2.21 39.47
N LEU A 492 -7.23 2.55 39.39
CA LEU A 492 -6.41 2.87 40.56
C LEU A 492 -6.88 4.16 41.23
N GLU A 493 -7.22 5.19 40.47
CA GLU A 493 -7.79 6.43 40.99
C GLU A 493 -9.14 6.19 41.69
N GLU A 494 -10.00 5.36 41.10
CA GLU A 494 -11.33 5.07 41.65
C GLU A 494 -11.27 4.20 42.92
N HIS A 495 -10.41 3.18 42.96
CA HIS A 495 -10.44 2.14 44.01
C HIS A 495 -9.28 2.26 45.02
N ALA A 496 -8.23 3.01 44.70
CA ALA A 496 -7.07 3.27 45.56
C ALA A 496 -6.59 4.74 45.46
N PRO A 497 -7.47 5.75 45.65
CA PRO A 497 -7.19 7.16 45.37
C PRO A 497 -6.02 7.78 46.15
N ARG A 498 -5.65 7.18 47.29
CA ARG A 498 -4.56 7.66 48.15
C ARG A 498 -3.19 7.11 47.77
N VAL A 499 -3.13 6.20 46.80
CA VAL A 499 -1.91 5.49 46.42
C VAL A 499 -1.34 6.13 45.16
N PRO A 500 -0.13 6.71 45.21
CA PRO A 500 0.50 7.27 44.02
C PRO A 500 0.77 6.17 42.98
N ALA A 501 0.53 6.50 41.71
CA ALA A 501 0.82 5.65 40.58
C ALA A 501 1.96 6.26 39.76
N TRP A 502 3.05 5.52 39.65
CA TRP A 502 4.23 5.89 38.87
C TRP A 502 4.36 5.02 37.64
N LEU A 503 4.99 5.53 36.58
CA LEU A 503 5.16 4.80 35.32
C LEU A 503 6.61 4.41 35.10
N ALA A 504 6.84 3.15 34.70
CA ALA A 504 8.14 2.68 34.23
C ALA A 504 8.00 2.08 32.83
N PHE A 505 8.75 2.60 31.86
CA PHE A 505 8.76 2.05 30.52
C PHE A 505 9.79 0.94 30.39
N ASN A 506 9.41 -0.16 29.75
CA ASN A 506 10.29 -1.28 29.44
C ASN A 506 10.32 -1.52 27.93
N ARG A 507 11.42 -2.12 27.47
CA ARG A 507 11.69 -2.46 26.07
C ARG A 507 11.80 -1.26 25.13
N VAL A 508 12.26 -0.13 25.65
CA VAL A 508 12.49 1.06 24.83
C VAL A 508 13.68 0.80 23.87
N PRO A 509 13.56 1.17 22.59
CA PRO A 509 14.68 1.09 21.65
C PRO A 509 15.86 1.92 22.15
N ARG A 510 17.07 1.33 22.20
CA ARG A 510 18.29 2.00 22.68
C ARG A 510 18.58 3.35 22.01
N ARG A 511 18.25 3.49 20.72
CA ARG A 511 18.41 4.74 19.97
C ARG A 511 17.54 5.89 20.49
N GLN A 512 16.42 5.58 21.14
CA GLN A 512 15.44 6.55 21.63
C GLN A 512 15.69 6.93 23.08
N LEU A 513 16.36 6.07 23.83
CA LEU A 513 16.90 6.43 25.12
C LEU A 513 18.03 7.42 24.87
N ARG A 514 17.77 8.72 25.09
CA ARG A 514 18.83 9.71 25.31
C ARG A 514 19.49 9.46 26.66
N LEU A 515 19.98 8.24 26.86
CA LEU A 515 21.05 8.04 27.82
C LEU A 515 22.16 8.92 27.27
N HIS A 516 22.56 9.96 28.02
CA HIS A 516 23.87 10.55 27.78
C HIS A 516 24.81 9.35 27.68
N PRO A 517 25.44 9.11 26.52
CA PRO A 517 26.39 8.01 26.47
C PRO A 517 27.34 8.30 27.60
N THR A 518 27.41 7.40 28.60
CA THR A 518 28.57 7.34 29.46
C THR A 518 29.70 7.26 28.45
N PRO A 519 30.48 8.33 28.31
CA PRO A 519 31.27 8.44 27.11
C PRO A 519 32.24 7.25 27.18
N GLN A 520 32.39 6.52 26.08
CA GLN A 520 33.06 5.21 26.09
C GLN A 520 34.49 5.29 26.68
N TRP A 521 35.07 6.48 26.82
CA TRP A 521 36.31 6.75 27.54
C TRP A 521 36.24 6.65 29.09
N ALA A 522 35.04 6.65 29.69
CA ALA A 522 34.83 6.50 31.14
C ALA A 522 34.77 5.02 31.57
N ALA A 523 34.20 4.13 30.76
CA ALA A 523 34.27 2.68 30.97
C ALA A 523 35.70 2.12 30.74
N GLU A 524 36.57 2.89 30.07
CA GLU A 524 38.00 2.59 29.92
C GLU A 524 38.85 2.96 31.15
N ARG A 525 38.28 3.38 32.27
CA ARG A 525 39.04 3.64 33.52
C ARG A 525 38.64 2.73 34.67
N ALA A 526 38.74 1.41 34.47
CA ALA A 526 39.36 0.64 35.56
C ALA A 526 40.80 1.18 35.71
N PRO A 527 41.26 1.55 36.92
CA PRO A 527 42.65 1.99 37.10
C PRO A 527 43.58 0.96 36.44
N LEU A 528 44.67 1.42 35.80
CA LEU A 528 45.66 0.53 35.16
C LEU A 528 46.11 -0.60 36.11
N ALA A 529 46.03 -0.34 37.41
CA ALA A 529 46.26 -1.25 38.53
C ALA A 529 45.20 -2.35 38.75
N GLU A 530 44.17 -2.54 37.91
CA GLU A 530 43.16 -3.60 38.08
C GLU A 530 42.88 -4.42 36.81
N ARG A 531 43.54 -4.12 35.68
CA ARG A 531 43.32 -4.86 34.43
C ARG A 531 44.13 -6.17 34.38
N PRO A 532 43.52 -7.32 34.02
CA PRO A 532 44.24 -8.61 33.93
C PRO A 532 45.18 -8.68 32.71
N THR A 533 44.91 -7.90 31.67
CA THR A 533 45.71 -7.88 30.43
C THR A 533 45.96 -6.45 29.95
N LEU A 534 47.18 -6.18 29.49
CA LEU A 534 47.68 -4.87 29.08
C LEU A 534 48.10 -4.89 27.60
N SER A 535 47.89 -3.80 26.88
CA SER A 535 48.50 -3.57 25.57
C SER A 535 49.97 -3.15 25.70
N VAL A 536 50.74 -3.27 24.62
CA VAL A 536 52.14 -2.81 24.56
C VAL A 536 52.32 -1.37 25.05
N GLY A 537 51.39 -0.47 24.72
CA GLY A 537 51.47 0.94 25.11
C GLY A 537 51.20 1.17 26.58
N GLU A 538 50.33 0.35 27.18
CA GLU A 538 50.02 0.40 28.62
C GLU A 538 51.13 -0.24 29.44
N ALA A 539 51.63 -1.42 29.02
CA ALA A 539 52.79 -2.08 29.60
C ALA A 539 54.05 -1.18 29.59
N ALA A 540 54.23 -0.41 28.52
CA ALA A 540 55.32 0.56 28.40
C ALA A 540 55.25 1.68 29.44
N LYS A 541 54.04 2.16 29.77
CA LYS A 541 53.83 3.17 30.81
C LYS A 541 54.10 2.61 32.20
N VAL A 542 53.65 1.39 32.48
CA VAL A 542 53.87 0.72 33.77
C VAL A 542 55.35 0.43 34.00
N LEU A 543 56.08 0.01 32.97
CA LEU A 543 57.51 -0.31 33.04
C LEU A 543 58.44 0.90 32.83
N GLY A 544 57.90 2.10 32.59
CA GLY A 544 58.70 3.31 32.34
C GLY A 544 59.59 3.25 31.07
N VAL A 545 59.28 2.40 30.09
CA VAL A 545 60.08 2.20 28.88
C VAL A 545 59.33 2.62 27.61
N ARG A 546 60.04 2.80 26.49
CA ARG A 546 59.40 3.09 25.20
C ARG A 546 58.61 1.88 24.69
N PRO A 547 57.43 2.05 24.04
CA PRO A 547 56.66 0.94 23.47
C PRO A 547 57.42 0.04 22.49
N ALA A 548 58.45 0.57 21.82
CA ALA A 548 59.32 -0.21 20.94
C ALA A 548 60.15 -1.28 21.70
N VAL A 549 60.53 -0.99 22.94
CA VAL A 549 61.28 -1.91 23.82
C VAL A 549 60.38 -3.06 24.26
N VAL A 550 59.14 -2.76 24.67
CA VAL A 550 58.13 -3.77 25.03
C VAL A 550 57.82 -4.69 23.84
N ARG A 551 57.64 -4.14 22.62
CA ARG A 551 57.47 -4.98 21.42
C ARG A 551 58.67 -5.89 21.16
N ARG A 552 59.89 -5.40 21.44
CA ARG A 552 61.11 -6.21 21.31
C ARG A 552 61.08 -7.36 22.32
N TRP A 553 60.71 -7.11 23.57
CA TRP A 553 60.61 -8.14 24.62
C TRP A 553 59.53 -9.18 24.33
N CYS A 554 58.37 -8.80 23.78
CA CYS A 554 57.37 -9.76 23.31
C CYS A 554 57.90 -10.62 22.15
N ARG A 555 58.67 -10.04 21.22
CA ARG A 555 59.26 -10.77 20.09
C ARG A 555 60.38 -11.72 20.50
N THR A 556 61.18 -11.35 21.50
CA THR A 556 62.31 -12.17 21.98
C THR A 556 61.91 -13.14 23.09
N GLY A 557 60.62 -13.24 23.45
CA GLY A 557 60.13 -14.12 24.50
C GLY A 557 60.50 -13.69 25.93
N ARG A 558 61.04 -12.48 26.12
CA ARG A 558 61.42 -11.95 27.45
C ARG A 558 60.19 -11.50 28.26
N LEU A 559 59.09 -11.18 27.57
CA LEU A 559 57.80 -10.86 28.15
C LEU A 559 56.77 -11.75 27.48
N GLN A 560 56.11 -12.62 28.25
CA GLN A 560 55.09 -13.51 27.68
C GLN A 560 53.88 -12.67 27.24
N ALA A 561 53.50 -12.84 25.97
CA ALA A 561 52.42 -12.10 25.37
C ALA A 561 51.74 -12.93 24.29
N GLU A 562 50.41 -12.87 24.23
CA GLU A 562 49.61 -13.48 23.18
C GLU A 562 49.43 -12.50 22.02
N ARG A 563 49.65 -12.99 20.79
CA ARG A 563 49.45 -12.18 19.60
C ARG A 563 48.04 -12.37 19.06
N VAL A 564 47.14 -11.44 19.35
CA VAL A 564 45.78 -11.44 18.82
C VAL A 564 45.70 -10.52 17.60
N ARG A 565 45.49 -11.11 16.42
CA ARG A 565 45.60 -10.44 15.10
C ARG A 565 46.97 -9.77 14.90
N TRP A 566 47.02 -8.44 15.05
CA TRP A 566 48.19 -7.57 14.83
C TRP A 566 48.69 -6.88 16.11
N ARG A 567 48.08 -7.15 17.27
CA ARG A 567 48.43 -6.56 18.57
C ARG A 567 49.00 -7.63 19.51
N TRP A 568 49.92 -7.21 20.38
CA TRP A 568 50.40 -8.03 21.50
C TRP A 568 49.57 -7.70 22.74
N ILE A 569 49.08 -8.75 23.41
CA ILE A 569 48.37 -8.69 24.69
C ILE A 569 49.28 -9.32 25.74
N ILE A 570 49.59 -8.55 26.79
CA ILE A 570 50.53 -8.93 27.84
C ILE A 570 49.71 -9.19 29.11
N ARG A 571 49.90 -10.35 29.75
CA ARG A 571 49.24 -10.64 31.04
C ARG A 571 49.98 -9.89 32.14
N ARG A 572 49.24 -9.39 33.13
CA ARG A 572 49.82 -8.59 34.21
C ARG A 572 50.82 -9.37 35.07
N GLU A 573 50.52 -10.62 35.37
CA GLU A 573 51.39 -11.52 36.14
C GLU A 573 52.79 -11.64 35.52
N ASP A 574 52.89 -11.58 34.19
CA ASP A 574 54.17 -11.63 33.47
C ASP A 574 54.93 -10.30 33.48
N LEU A 575 54.22 -9.19 33.71
CA LEU A 575 54.79 -7.87 33.87
C LEU A 575 55.36 -7.67 35.29
N GLU A 576 54.65 -8.15 36.30
CA GLU A 576 55.04 -8.10 37.71
C GLU A 576 56.31 -8.91 37.99
N ARG A 577 56.55 -9.99 37.25
CA ARG A 577 57.80 -10.78 37.29
C ARG A 577 59.06 -9.99 36.91
N LEU A 578 58.92 -8.85 36.23
CA LEU A 578 60.03 -7.99 35.81
C LEU A 578 60.23 -6.79 36.72
N MET A 579 59.39 -6.59 37.74
CA MET A 579 59.48 -5.48 38.68
C MET A 579 60.14 -5.94 39.99
N PRO A 580 61.08 -5.18 40.58
CA PRO A 580 61.61 -5.47 41.90
C PRO A 580 60.51 -5.31 42.97
N PRO A 581 60.53 -6.12 44.06
CA PRO A 581 59.43 -6.21 45.02
C PRO A 581 59.08 -4.92 45.79
N ALA A 582 59.89 -3.85 45.67
CA ALA A 582 59.66 -2.58 46.35
C ALA A 582 58.71 -1.62 45.59
N GLU A 583 58.59 -1.70 44.26
CA GLU A 583 57.76 -0.78 43.46
C GLU A 583 56.29 -1.19 43.38
N VAL A 584 55.98 -2.47 43.61
CA VAL A 584 54.59 -2.99 43.61
C VAL A 584 53.76 -2.36 44.74
N ALA A 585 54.40 -2.05 45.88
CA ALA A 585 53.75 -1.47 47.06
C ALA A 585 53.50 0.06 46.95
N GLU A 586 54.22 0.79 46.09
CA GLU A 586 54.00 2.23 45.87
C GLU A 586 52.84 2.51 44.91
N ILE A 587 52.57 1.61 43.96
CA ILE A 587 51.44 1.73 43.02
C ILE A 587 50.09 1.54 43.73
N GLU A 588 50.03 0.71 44.78
CA GLU A 588 48.81 0.55 45.61
C GLU A 588 48.48 1.79 46.46
N LYS A 589 49.41 2.75 46.62
CA LYS A 589 49.24 3.91 47.51
C LYS A 589 49.13 5.28 46.81
N ALA A 590 49.04 5.33 45.49
CA ALA A 590 48.91 6.62 44.79
C ALA A 590 47.53 7.29 45.09
N PRO A 591 47.50 8.57 45.50
CA PRO A 591 46.27 9.23 45.95
C PRO A 591 45.28 9.51 44.81
N GLN A 592 43.99 9.29 45.11
CA GLN A 592 42.87 9.68 44.26
C GLN A 592 42.85 11.22 44.14
N THR A 593 43.24 11.75 42.97
CA THR A 593 43.12 13.17 42.67
C THR A 593 41.65 13.54 42.43
N GLU A 594 41.10 14.40 43.28
CA GLU A 594 39.79 15.06 43.12
C GLU A 594 39.73 15.86 41.79
N PRO A 595 38.55 15.94 41.14
CA PRO A 595 38.37 16.78 39.96
C PRO A 595 38.22 18.26 40.37
N ALA A 596 38.96 19.13 39.69
CA ALA A 596 38.91 20.57 39.88
C ALA A 596 37.52 21.16 39.55
N PRO A 597 37.08 22.25 40.21
CA PRO A 597 35.81 22.88 39.92
C PRO A 597 35.90 23.64 38.57
N LEU A 598 34.89 23.43 37.72
CA LEU A 598 34.73 24.16 36.46
C LEU A 598 34.17 25.55 36.73
N SER A 599 34.94 26.57 36.35
CA SER A 599 34.52 27.97 36.18
C SER A 599 33.64 28.17 34.96
#